data_AF-A0A9X1D8U6-F1
#
_entry.id   AF-A0A9X1D8U6-F1
#
_cell.length_a   1.000
_cell.length_b   1.000
_cell.length_c   1.000
_cell.angle_alpha   90.00
_cell.angle_beta   90.00
_cell.angle_gamma   90.00
#
_symmetry.space_group_name_H-M   'P 1'
#
loop_
_entity.id
_entity.type
_entity.pdbx_description
1 polymer ?
#
loop_
_entity_poly.entity_id
_entity_poly.type
_entity_poly.pdbx_seq_one_letter_code
_entity_poly.pdbx_strand_id
1 'polypeptide(L)'
;MPAMATSSFITELTCAANETSKLTPHETARLLQQAAATIRNYRERVDYPETPANDRSQGDIVFDLMAMASAVELFSPEKISALLQEAASTIRVCKVLGETSKTTGNAP
;
A
#
# COMPACT_ATOMS: atom_id res chain seq x y z
N MET A 1 -10.36 11.02 -7.96
CA MET A 1 -9.35 11.45 -6.98
C MET A 1 -7.96 11.23 -7.56
N PRO A 2 -7.01 12.15 -7.33
CA PRO A 2 -5.97 12.49 -8.30
C PRO A 2 -4.83 11.48 -8.27
N ALA A 3 -4.37 11.04 -9.44
CA ALA A 3 -3.19 10.18 -9.59
C ALA A 3 -1.91 10.76 -8.94
N MET A 4 -1.90 12.07 -8.64
CA MET A 4 -0.86 12.76 -7.88
C MET A 4 -0.80 12.35 -6.41
N ALA A 5 -1.93 12.14 -5.73
CA ALA A 5 -1.96 11.78 -4.31
C ALA A 5 -1.42 10.36 -4.06
N THR A 6 -1.67 9.43 -4.98
CA THR A 6 -1.10 8.07 -4.89
C THR A 6 0.41 8.09 -5.13
N SER A 7 0.90 8.87 -6.11
CA SER A 7 2.35 8.99 -6.37
C SER A 7 3.11 9.59 -5.18
N SER A 8 2.60 10.67 -4.59
CA SER A 8 3.23 11.27 -3.40
C SER A 8 3.24 10.31 -2.22
N PHE A 9 2.17 9.54 -2.05
CA PHE A 9 2.08 8.55 -0.97
C PHE A 9 3.01 7.35 -1.18
N ILE A 10 3.20 6.86 -2.41
CA ILE A 10 4.20 5.81 -2.72
C ILE A 10 5.61 6.30 -2.36
N THR A 11 5.94 7.56 -2.68
CA THR A 11 7.22 8.15 -2.29
C THR A 11 7.37 8.24 -0.78
N GLU A 12 6.34 8.69 -0.06
CA GLU A 12 6.32 8.75 1.40
C GLU A 12 6.60 7.36 2.02
N LEU A 13 5.92 6.31 1.55
CA LEU A 13 6.14 4.93 2.01
C LEU A 13 7.57 4.43 1.72
N THR A 14 8.11 4.76 0.54
CA THR A 14 9.47 4.35 0.15
C THR A 14 10.53 5.05 1.01
N CYS A 15 10.37 6.35 1.25
CA CYS A 15 11.25 7.11 2.15
C CYS A 15 11.15 6.61 3.58
N ALA A 16 9.94 6.39 4.08
CA ALA A 16 9.69 5.84 5.41
C ALA A 16 10.34 4.46 5.58
N ALA A 17 10.26 3.59 4.57
CA ALA A 17 10.92 2.28 4.61
C ALA A 17 12.45 2.37 4.66
N ASN A 18 13.05 3.38 4.02
CA ASN A 18 14.50 3.58 4.04
C ASN A 18 14.98 4.25 5.34
N GLU A 19 14.10 4.99 6.02
CA GLU A 19 14.40 5.77 7.22
C GLU A 19 13.61 5.28 8.44
N THR A 20 13.34 3.98 8.56
CA THR A 20 12.50 3.43 9.65
C THR A 20 13.02 3.73 11.05
N SER A 21 14.33 3.90 11.21
CA SER A 21 14.95 4.31 12.47
C SER A 21 14.62 5.74 12.91
N LYS A 22 14.09 6.57 12.01
CA LYS A 22 13.66 7.95 12.29
C LYS A 22 12.15 8.06 12.52
N LEU A 23 11.39 7.00 12.25
CA LEU A 23 9.94 7.01 12.41
C LEU A 23 9.57 6.76 13.88
N THR A 24 8.67 7.57 14.39
CA THR A 24 8.00 7.25 15.65
C THR A 24 7.01 6.08 15.47
N PRO A 25 6.67 5.35 16.55
CA PRO A 25 5.64 4.32 16.49
C PRO A 25 4.30 4.85 15.97
N HIS A 26 3.93 6.07 16.34
CA HIS A 26 2.70 6.73 15.88
C HIS A 26 2.73 7.04 14.38
N GLU A 27 3.85 7.57 13.85
CA GLU A 27 3.99 7.82 12.41
C GLU A 27 3.97 6.52 11.61
N THR A 28 4.65 5.49 12.11
CA THR A 28 4.63 4.16 11.50
C THR A 28 3.22 3.60 11.46
N ALA A 29 2.47 3.63 12.58
CA ALA A 29 1.09 3.15 12.64
C ALA A 29 0.20 3.91 11.65
N ARG A 30 0.34 5.25 11.57
CA ARG A 30 -0.40 6.10 10.61
C ARG A 30 -0.13 5.67 9.16
N LEU A 31 1.14 5.47 8.80
CA LEU A 31 1.53 5.07 7.43
C LEU A 31 0.97 3.69 7.07
N LEU A 32 1.07 2.73 7.97
CA LEU A 32 0.55 1.37 7.78
C LEU A 32 -0.98 1.37 7.62
N GLN A 33 -1.71 2.09 8.47
CA GLN A 33 -3.17 2.24 8.37
C GLN A 33 -3.60 2.93 7.07
N GLN A 34 -2.88 3.98 6.68
CA GLN A 34 -3.15 4.70 5.43
C GLN A 34 -2.87 3.82 4.21
N ALA A 35 -1.82 2.98 4.26
CA ALA A 35 -1.53 2.01 3.21
C ALA A 35 -2.63 0.95 3.09
N ALA A 36 -3.07 0.38 4.22
CA ALA A 36 -4.16 -0.58 4.28
C ALA A 36 -5.46 0.00 3.69
N ALA A 37 -5.82 1.23 4.08
CA ALA A 37 -7.00 1.92 3.56
C ALA A 37 -6.90 2.20 2.05
N THR A 38 -5.72 2.58 1.57
CA THR A 38 -5.47 2.84 0.14
C THR A 38 -5.63 1.56 -0.67
N ILE A 39 -5.01 0.46 -0.23
CA ILE A 39 -5.13 -0.85 -0.90
C ILE A 39 -6.58 -1.32 -0.89
N ARG A 40 -7.30 -1.19 0.24
CA ARG A 40 -8.73 -1.54 0.31
C ARG A 40 -9.59 -0.73 -0.68
N ASN A 41 -9.33 0.57 -0.79
CA ASN A 41 -10.02 1.43 -1.76
C ASN A 41 -9.74 0.98 -3.21
N TYR A 42 -8.51 0.54 -3.51
CA TYR A 42 -8.20 -0.06 -4.80
C TYR A 42 -8.96 -1.37 -5.04
N ARG A 43 -9.09 -2.25 -4.03
CA ARG A 43 -9.90 -3.48 -4.13
C ARG A 43 -11.37 -3.17 -4.42
N GLU A 44 -11.94 -2.19 -3.71
CA GLU A 44 -13.34 -1.76 -3.89
C GLU A 44 -13.60 -1.14 -5.27
N ARG A 45 -12.57 -0.52 -5.88
CA ARG A 45 -12.69 0.16 -7.19
C ARG A 45 -12.32 -0.71 -8.37
N VAL A 46 -11.47 -1.71 -8.16
CA VAL A 46 -10.92 -2.57 -9.19
C VAL A 46 -11.40 -3.98 -8.89
N ASP A 47 -12.54 -4.35 -9.46
CA ASP A 47 -13.15 -5.68 -9.37
C ASP A 47 -12.36 -6.72 -10.20
N TYR A 48 -11.03 -6.61 -10.18
CA TYR A 48 -10.13 -7.38 -11.02
C TYR A 48 -9.38 -8.39 -10.14
N PRO A 49 -9.68 -9.71 -10.30
CA PRO A 49 -9.13 -10.75 -9.44
C PRO A 49 -7.61 -10.96 -9.61
N GLU A 50 -6.99 -10.42 -10.67
CA GLU A 50 -5.56 -10.58 -10.97
C GLU A 50 -4.65 -9.50 -10.34
N THR A 51 -5.19 -8.61 -9.50
CA THR A 51 -4.35 -7.61 -8.82
C THR A 51 -3.66 -8.25 -7.59
N PRO A 52 -2.40 -7.92 -7.28
CA PRO A 52 -1.75 -8.36 -6.03
C PRO A 52 -2.52 -7.91 -4.78
N ALA A 53 -3.32 -6.84 -4.89
CA ALA A 53 -4.25 -6.48 -3.83
C ALA A 53 -5.33 -7.53 -3.62
N ASN A 54 -5.84 -8.21 -4.65
CA ASN A 54 -6.85 -9.26 -4.51
C ASN A 54 -6.27 -10.68 -4.37
N ASP A 55 -4.94 -10.83 -4.48
CA ASP A 55 -4.27 -12.09 -4.21
C ASP A 55 -4.31 -12.40 -2.71
N ARG A 56 -5.11 -13.40 -2.34
CA ARG A 56 -5.23 -13.91 -0.96
C ARG A 56 -4.38 -15.17 -0.72
N SER A 57 -3.59 -15.61 -1.70
CA SER A 57 -2.88 -16.89 -1.64
C SER A 57 -1.63 -16.85 -0.73
N GLN A 58 -1.02 -15.67 -0.54
CA GLN A 58 0.19 -15.50 0.29
C GLN A 58 -0.05 -14.82 1.65
N GLY A 59 -1.31 -14.56 2.01
CA GLY A 59 -1.67 -13.70 3.15
C GLY A 59 -2.26 -12.38 2.66
N ASP A 60 -3.14 -11.79 3.46
CA ASP A 60 -3.77 -10.52 3.11
C ASP A 60 -2.89 -9.36 3.61
N ILE A 61 -2.17 -8.70 2.70
CA ILE A 61 -1.33 -7.54 3.03
C ILE A 61 -2.10 -6.45 3.81
N VAL A 62 -3.40 -6.29 3.59
CA VAL A 62 -4.23 -5.34 4.37
C VAL A 62 -4.36 -5.80 5.82
N PHE A 63 -4.50 -7.11 6.05
CA PHE A 63 -4.49 -7.68 7.39
C PHE A 63 -3.13 -7.49 8.06
N ASP A 64 -2.03 -7.78 7.37
CA ASP A 64 -0.68 -7.64 7.92
C ASP A 64 -0.34 -6.19 8.28
N LEU A 65 -0.73 -5.23 7.42
CA LEU A 65 -0.60 -3.80 7.69
C LEU A 65 -1.38 -3.37 8.94
N MET A 66 -2.62 -3.83 9.09
CA MET A 66 -3.45 -3.50 10.26
C MET A 66 -2.94 -4.16 11.55
N ALA A 67 -2.52 -5.41 11.47
CA ALA A 67 -1.93 -6.14 12.59
C ALA A 67 -0.65 -5.44 13.06
N MET A 68 0.26 -5.10 12.12
CA MET A 68 1.49 -4.39 12.46
C MET A 68 1.21 -3.00 13.00
N ALA A 69 0.25 -2.26 12.44
CA ALA A 69 -0.13 -0.94 12.95
C ALA A 69 -0.65 -0.97 14.39
N SER A 70 -1.32 -2.06 14.80
CA SER A 70 -1.85 -2.22 16.16
C SER A 70 -0.76 -2.53 17.21
N ALA A 71 0.40 -3.00 16.75
CA ALA A 71 1.45 -3.52 17.62
C ALA A 71 2.85 -3.12 17.14
N VAL A 72 3.01 -1.92 16.56
CA VAL A 72 4.24 -1.44 15.90
C VAL A 72 5.49 -1.65 16.77
N GLU A 73 5.38 -1.40 18.08
CA GLU A 73 6.48 -1.52 19.04
C GLU A 73 7.02 -2.94 19.20
N LEU A 74 6.27 -3.96 18.76
CA LEU A 74 6.69 -5.37 18.80
C LEU A 74 7.50 -5.79 17.57
N PHE A 75 7.61 -4.94 16.55
CA PHE A 75 8.27 -5.25 15.30
C PHE A 75 9.62 -4.54 15.18
N SER A 76 10.58 -5.23 14.58
CA SER A 76 11.89 -4.64 14.32
C SER A 76 11.80 -3.63 13.16
N PRO A 77 12.69 -2.63 13.12
CA PRO A 77 12.73 -1.65 12.01
C PRO A 77 12.86 -2.30 10.63
N GLU A 78 13.50 -3.47 10.53
CA GLU A 78 13.66 -4.22 9.28
C GLU A 78 12.33 -4.82 8.82
N LYS A 79 11.52 -5.35 9.76
CA LYS A 79 10.18 -5.87 9.44
C LYS A 79 9.23 -4.74 9.01
N ILE A 80 9.30 -3.60 9.69
CA ILE A 80 8.53 -2.40 9.34
C ILE A 80 8.95 -1.92 7.94
N SER A 81 10.26 -1.88 7.66
CA SER A 81 10.80 -1.47 6.36
C SER A 81 10.29 -2.37 5.24
N ALA A 82 10.40 -3.70 5.42
CA ALA A 82 9.93 -4.68 4.44
C ALA A 82 8.44 -4.51 4.13
N LEU A 83 7.60 -4.36 5.16
CA LEU A 83 6.16 -4.23 4.96
C LEU A 83 5.78 -2.89 4.30
N LEU A 84 6.47 -1.79 4.62
CA LEU A 84 6.28 -0.50 3.95
C LEU A 84 6.69 -0.56 2.46
N GLN A 85 7.78 -1.26 2.12
CA GLN A 85 8.20 -1.46 0.72
C GLN A 85 7.21 -2.33 -0.05
N GLU A 86 6.69 -3.37 0.58
CA GLU A 86 5.67 -4.24 0.00
C GLU A 86 4.38 -3.47 -0.27
N ALA A 87 3.93 -2.66 0.70
CA ALA A 87 2.77 -1.79 0.54
C ALA A 87 2.96 -0.78 -0.60
N ALA A 88 4.13 -0.13 -0.69
CA ALA A 88 4.45 0.80 -1.77
C ALA A 88 4.42 0.11 -3.14
N SER A 89 4.93 -1.12 -3.22
CA SER A 89 4.94 -1.92 -4.45
C SER A 89 3.53 -2.34 -4.86
N THR A 90 2.72 -2.81 -3.91
CA THR A 90 1.31 -3.18 -4.15
C THR A 90 0.48 -2.01 -4.63
N ILE A 91 0.60 -0.84 -3.99
CA ILE A 91 -0.09 0.38 -4.40
C ILE A 91 0.37 0.82 -5.80
N ARG A 92 1.66 0.69 -6.12
CA ARG A 92 2.19 0.99 -7.47
C ARG A 92 1.57 0.08 -8.53
N VAL A 93 1.51 -1.23 -8.29
CA VAL A 93 0.87 -2.17 -9.23
C VAL A 93 -0.61 -1.86 -9.40
N CYS A 94 -1.34 -1.60 -8.31
CA CYS A 94 -2.75 -1.21 -8.36
C CYS A 94 -2.97 0.08 -9.16
N LYS A 95 -2.07 1.05 -9.03
CA LYS A 95 -2.11 2.29 -9.81
C LYS A 95 -1.94 2.01 -11.30
N VAL A 96 -0.92 1.25 -11.69
CA VAL A 96 -0.64 0.93 -13.10
C VAL A 96 -1.82 0.17 -13.72
N LEU A 97 -2.37 -0.84 -13.03
CA LEU A 97 -3.53 -1.59 -13.50
C LEU A 97 -4.82 -0.73 -13.57
N GLY A 98 -4.97 0.21 -12.64
CA GLY A 98 -6.06 1.20 -12.68
C GLY A 98 -5.92 2.24 -13.80
N GLU A 99 -4.71 2.46 -14.32
CA GLU A 99 -4.46 3.35 -15.46
C GLU A 99 -4.62 2.62 -16.80
N THR A 100 -4.19 1.35 -16.90
CA THR A 100 -4.35 0.56 -18.15
C THR A 100 -5.82 0.25 -18.46
N SER A 101 -6.66 0.05 -17.44
CA SER A 101 -8.11 -0.16 -17.58
C SER A 101 -8.89 1.09 -18.01
N LYS A 102 -8.35 2.30 -17.80
CA LYS A 102 -8.97 3.55 -18.27
C LYS A 102 -8.75 3.82 -19.76
N THR A 103 -7.72 3.26 -20.36
CA THR A 103 -7.31 3.59 -21.74
C THR A 103 -8.05 2.77 -22.81
N THR A 104 -8.71 1.67 -22.42
CA THR A 104 -9.53 0.85 -23.34
C THR A 104 -11.00 1.28 -23.44
N GLY A 105 -11.39 2.34 -22.72
CA GLY A 105 -12.76 2.90 -22.74
C GLY A 105 -12.89 4.21 -23.52
N ASN A 106 -12.31 4.32 -24.71
CA ASN A 106 -12.71 5.37 -25.67
C ASN A 106 -12.32 4.97 -27.10
N ALA A 107 -13.26 4.35 -27.83
CA ALA A 107 -13.22 4.26 -29.27
C ALA A 107 -14.57 4.73 -29.80
N PRO A 108 -14.64 5.83 -30.58
CA PRO A 108 -15.80 6.13 -31.42
C PRO A 108 -15.88 5.18 -32.62
#